data_AF-A0A9N8QZL3-F1
#
_entry.id   AF-A0A9N8QZL3-F1
#
_cell.length_a   1.000
_cell.length_b   1.000
_cell.length_c   1.000
_cell.angle_alpha   90.00
_cell.angle_beta   90.00
_cell.angle_gamma   90.00
#
_symmetry.space_group_name_H-M   'P 1'
#
loop_
_entity.id
_entity.type
_entity.pdbx_description
1 polymer ?
#
loop_
_entity_poly.entity_id
_entity_poly.type
_entity_poly.pdbx_seq_one_letter_code
_entity_poly.pdbx_strand_id
1 'polypeptide(L)' 'MSASHAPAVHRSAAELRLAFKTLTAHHLPRVVALDKFDSLWDEVNRAATSASATAGITEYVALLKEMQLWYTEELKGPP' A
#
# COMPACT_ATOMS: atom_id res chain seq x y z
N MET A 1 -4.34 28.47 -20.55
CA MET A 1 -5.03 27.98 -19.35
C MET A 1 -4.11 26.94 -18.71
N SER A 2 -3.31 27.33 -17.73
CA SER A 2 -2.40 26.41 -17.04
C SER A 2 -3.17 25.74 -15.92
N ALA A 3 -3.47 24.45 -16.07
CA ALA A 3 -3.99 23.65 -14.98
C ALA A 3 -2.91 23.59 -13.89
N SER A 4 -3.15 24.25 -12.76
CA SER A 4 -2.34 24.11 -11.55
C SER A 4 -2.30 22.63 -11.17
N HIS A 5 -1.14 22.00 -11.35
CA HIS A 5 -0.84 20.70 -10.76
C HIS A 5 -0.76 20.93 -9.25
N ALA A 6 -1.88 20.77 -8.53
CA ALA A 6 -1.79 20.55 -7.09
C ALA A 6 -0.94 19.29 -6.90
N PRO A 7 0.09 19.30 -6.01
CA PRO A 7 0.81 18.07 -5.70
C PRO A 7 -0.24 17.08 -5.19
N ALA A 8 -0.36 15.93 -5.84
CA ALA A 8 -1.22 14.86 -5.36
C ALA A 8 -0.77 14.53 -3.93
N VAL A 9 -1.59 14.85 -2.95
CA VAL A 9 -1.28 14.56 -1.54
C VAL A 9 -1.38 13.06 -1.38
N HIS A 10 -0.24 12.37 -1.41
CA HIS A 10 -0.17 10.96 -1.08
C HIS A 10 -0.49 10.77 0.40
N ARG A 11 -1.21 9.69 0.74
CA ARG A 11 -1.38 9.29 2.13
C ARG A 11 -0.03 9.03 2.79
N SER A 12 0.06 9.37 4.06
CA SER A 12 1.22 9.07 4.90
C SER A 12 1.42 7.56 5.04
N ALA A 13 2.64 7.13 5.37
CA ALA A 13 2.92 5.72 5.62
C ALA A 13 2.08 5.16 6.80
N ALA A 14 1.72 6.00 7.77
CA ALA A 14 0.85 5.62 8.89
C ALA A 14 -0.59 5.33 8.44
N GLU A 15 -1.18 6.18 7.59
CA GLU A 15 -2.53 5.98 7.05
C GLU A 15 -2.60 4.75 6.14
N LEU A 16 -1.57 4.52 5.32
CA LEU A 16 -1.49 3.34 4.47
C LEU A 16 -1.30 2.06 5.30
N ARG A 17 -0.49 2.12 6.36
CA ARG A 17 -0.32 0.99 7.28
C ARG A 17 -1.62 0.68 8.05
N LEU A 18 -2.39 1.70 8.43
CA LEU A 18 -3.72 1.48 9.02
C LEU A 18 -4.66 0.80 8.02
N ALA A 19 -4.71 1.28 6.78
CA ALA A 19 -5.53 0.67 5.74
C ALA A 19 -5.14 -0.78 5.46
N PHE A 20 -3.83 -1.09 5.48
CA PHE A 20 -3.33 -2.46 5.36
C PHE A 20 -3.77 -3.33 6.54
N LYS A 21 -3.60 -2.86 7.78
CA LYS A 21 -4.08 -3.59 8.97
C LYS A 21 -5.59 -3.85 8.94
N THR A 22 -6.37 -2.88 8.46
CA THR A 22 -7.81 -3.08 8.26
C THR A 22 -8.05 -4.14 7.19
N LEU A 23 -7.37 -4.10 6.04
CA LEU A 23 -7.50 -5.14 5.02
C LEU A 23 -7.25 -6.56 5.60
N THR A 24 -6.16 -6.73 6.34
CA THR A 24 -5.74 -8.05 6.85
C THR A 24 -6.56 -8.53 8.05
N ALA A 25 -7.20 -7.62 8.80
CA ALA A 25 -8.06 -7.98 9.93
C ALA A 25 -9.44 -8.48 9.47
N HIS A 26 -9.88 -8.13 8.27
CA HIS A 26 -11.16 -8.60 7.73
C HIS A 26 -10.98 -9.98 7.07
N HIS A 27 -11.83 -10.94 7.44
CA HIS A 27 -11.93 -12.23 6.75
C HIS A 27 -12.66 -12.08 5.41
N LEU A 28 -12.02 -11.39 4.47
CA LEU A 28 -12.55 -11.19 3.12
C LEU A 28 -12.38 -12.47 2.29
N PRO A 29 -13.27 -12.74 1.33
CA PRO A 29 -13.01 -13.74 0.29
C PRO A 29 -11.70 -13.42 -0.43
N ARG A 30 -10.89 -14.44 -0.70
CA ARG A 30 -9.54 -14.28 -1.27
C ARG A 30 -9.49 -13.38 -2.51
N VAL A 31 -10.45 -13.52 -3.44
CA VAL A 31 -10.49 -12.68 -4.65
C VAL A 31 -10.69 -11.19 -4.33
N VAL A 32 -11.48 -10.88 -3.30
CA VAL A 32 -11.72 -9.51 -2.83
C VAL A 32 -10.51 -8.98 -2.06
N ALA A 33 -9.86 -9.85 -1.29
CA ALA A 33 -8.63 -9.50 -0.57
C ALA A 33 -7.49 -9.18 -1.55
N LEU A 34 -7.36 -9.94 -2.65
CA LEU A 34 -6.38 -9.70 -3.71
C LEU A 34 -6.61 -8.36 -4.42
N ASP A 35 -7.83 -8.10 -4.90
CA ASP A 35 -8.16 -6.85 -5.59
C ASP A 35 -7.86 -5.59 -4.73
N LYS A 36 -8.24 -5.66 -3.45
CA LYS A 36 -7.95 -4.58 -2.48
C LYS A 36 -6.47 -4.49 -2.13
N PHE A 37 -5.78 -5.63 -2.04
CA PHE A 37 -4.34 -5.67 -1.80
C PHE A 37 -3.59 -5.01 -2.96
N ASP A 38 -3.87 -5.39 -4.20
CA ASP A 38 -3.21 -4.86 -5.40
C ASP A 38 -3.38 -3.34 -5.50
N SER A 39 -4.61 -2.86 -5.26
CA SER A 39 -4.90 -1.41 -5.23
C SER A 39 -4.08 -0.67 -4.17
N LEU A 40 -3.97 -1.24 -2.96
CA LEU A 40 -3.21 -0.64 -1.87
C LEU A 40 -1.70 -0.74 -2.11
N TRP A 41 -1.23 -1.85 -2.68
CA TRP A 41 0.16 -2.09 -3.03
C TRP A 41 0.65 -1.04 -4.02
N ASP A 42 -0.12 -0.78 -5.08
CA ASP A 42 0.17 0.24 -6.07
C ASP A 42 0.23 1.64 -5.46
N GLU A 43 -0.67 1.94 -4.53
CA GLU A 43 -0.68 3.23 -3.85
C GLU A 43 0.55 3.44 -2.96
N VAL A 44 0.94 2.42 -2.19
CA VAL A 44 2.15 2.46 -1.36
C VAL A 44 3.40 2.62 -2.23
N ASN A 45 3.47 1.95 -3.40
CA ASN A 45 4.59 2.11 -4.34
C ASN A 45 4.67 3.52 -4.93
N ARG A 46 3.53 4.13 -5.30
CA ARG A 46 3.49 5.52 -5.77
C ARG A 46 3.92 6.51 -4.68
N ALA A 47 3.44 6.31 -3.46
CA ALA A 47 3.82 7.15 -2.31
C ALA A 47 5.31 7.00 -1.97
N ALA A 48 5.84 5.77 -1.98
CA ALA A 48 7.27 5.49 -1.81
C ALA A 48 8.11 6.16 -2.90
N THR A 49 7.72 6.03 -4.16
CA THR A 49 8.44 6.66 -5.28
C THR A 49 8.53 8.18 -5.11
N SER A 50 7.42 8.81 -4.71
CA SER A 50 7.36 10.26 -4.45
C SER A 50 8.18 10.66 -3.21
N ALA A 51 8.30 9.78 -2.22
CA ALA A 51 9.09 10.00 -1.01
C ALA A 51 10.58 9.60 -1.16
N SER A 52 11.00 9.05 -2.30
CA SER A 52 12.31 8.39 -2.48
C SER A 52 13.54 9.25 -2.14
N ALA A 53 13.44 10.57 -2.32
CA ALA A 53 14.50 11.53 -1.98
C ALA A 53 14.40 12.09 -0.55
N THR A 54 13.47 11.59 0.27
CA THR A 54 13.19 12.09 1.62
C THR A 54 13.51 11.02 2.67
N ALA A 55 13.71 11.44 3.92
CA ALA A 55 13.87 10.50 5.04
C ALA A 55 12.63 9.61 5.27
N GLY A 56 11.45 10.04 4.79
CA GLY A 56 10.19 9.30 4.94
C GLY A 56 10.10 8.02 4.10
N ILE A 57 11.00 7.80 3.13
CA ILE A 57 10.99 6.60 2.29
C ILE A 57 11.08 5.29 3.09
N THR A 58 11.82 5.32 4.21
CA THR A 58 12.07 4.15 5.05
C THR A 58 10.76 3.55 5.59
N GLU A 59 9.78 4.39 5.94
CA GLU A 59 8.50 3.92 6.49
C GLU A 59 7.63 3.22 5.44
N TYR A 60 7.65 3.73 4.20
CA TYR A 60 6.96 3.11 3.07
C TYR A 60 7.63 1.80 2.65
N VAL A 61 8.97 1.74 2.64
CA VAL A 61 9.71 0.50 2.36
C VAL A 61 9.44 -0.56 3.42
N ALA A 62 9.39 -0.19 4.70
CA ALA A 62 9.00 -1.11 5.77
C ALA A 62 7.58 -1.65 5.56
N LEU A 63 6.64 -0.79 5.16
CA LEU A 63 5.26 -1.20 4.87
C LEU A 63 5.20 -2.17 3.68
N LEU A 64 5.92 -1.91 2.59
CA LEU A 64 5.97 -2.82 1.44
C LEU A 64 6.49 -4.21 1.81
N LYS A 65 7.46 -4.30 2.73
CA LYS A 65 7.96 -5.58 3.24
C LYS A 65 6.89 -6.32 4.06
N GLU A 66 6.15 -5.61 4.93
CA GLU A 66 5.03 -6.18 5.69
C GLU A 66 3.94 -6.73 4.74
N MET A 67 3.60 -5.95 3.70
CA MET A 67 2.61 -6.34 2.69
C MET A 67 3.05 -7.56 1.88
N GLN A 68 4.33 -7.62 1.48
CA GLN A 68 4.89 -8.75 0.74
C GLN A 68 4.87 -10.05 1.57
N LEU A 69 5.18 -9.95 2.87
CA LEU A 69 5.14 -11.08 3.79
C LEU A 69 3.71 -11.64 3.87
N TRP A 70 2.73 -10.79 4.16
CA TRP A 70 1.33 -11.21 4.24
C TRP A 70 0.82 -11.83 2.93
N TYR A 71 1.15 -11.24 1.77
CA TYR A 71 0.79 -11.82 0.49
C TYR A 71 1.36 -13.24 0.31
N THR A 72 2.60 -13.45 0.77
CA THR A 72 3.28 -14.75 0.66
C THR A 72 2.72 -15.79 1.62
N GLU A 73 2.33 -15.39 2.83
CA GLU A 73 1.86 -16.29 3.88
C GLU A 73 0.36 -16.59 3.79
N GLU A 74 -0.46 -15.56 3.54
CA GLU A 74 -1.92 -15.65 3.69
C GLU A 74 -2.66 -15.72 2.35
N LEU A 75 -2.08 -15.16 1.27
CA LEU A 75 -2.73 -15.14 -0.04
C LEU A 75 -2.12 -16.14 -1.04
N LYS A 76 -0.96 -16.72 -0.77
CA LYS A 76 -0.32 -17.67 -1.68
C LYS A 76 -0.88 -19.10 -1.48
N GLY A 77 -2.01 -19.37 -2.13
CA GLY A 77 -2.64 -20.69 -2.23
C GLY A 77 -3.26 -20.91 -3.61
N PRO A 78 -3.53 -22.17 -4.02
CA PRO A 78 -4.24 -22.44 -5.28
C PRO A 78 -5.63 -21.77 -5.26
N PRO A 79 -6.16 -21.39 -6.44
CA PRO A 79 -7.44 -20.69 -6.57
C PRO A 79 -8.61 -21.45 -5.94
#